data_AF-A0A917JH00-F1
#
_entry.id   AF-A0A917JH00-F1
#
_cell.length_a   1.000
_cell.length_b   1.000
_cell.length_c   1.000
_cell.angle_alpha   90.00
_cell.angle_beta   90.00
_cell.angle_gamma   90.00
#
_symmetry.space_group_name_H-M   'P 1'
#
loop_
_entity.id
_entity.type
_entity.pdbx_description
1 polymer ?
#
loop_
_entity_poly.entity_id
_entity_poly.type
_entity_poly.pdbx_seq_one_letter_code
_entity_poly.pdbx_strand_id
1 'polypeptide(L)'
;MDFIFLLLILLIVLSLFTRFYKRITLAHYSSKWEYFIKAFLYGVILVFTLWYDKDSLNEVSPFEWTLAAVAGIEGLGNYVQYLKEKNKTA
;
A
#
# COMPACT_ATOMS: atom_id res chain seq x y z
N MET A 1 -17.77 5.68 -12.89
CA MET A 1 -16.82 6.33 -11.96
C MET A 1 -15.60 5.44 -11.72
N ASP A 2 -15.78 4.14 -11.89
CA ASP A 2 -14.82 3.05 -11.61
C ASP A 2 -13.55 3.16 -12.46
N PHE A 3 -13.71 3.52 -13.74
CA PHE A 3 -12.57 3.67 -14.65
C PHE A 3 -11.64 4.83 -14.28
N ILE A 4 -12.22 5.95 -13.81
CA ILE A 4 -11.45 7.14 -13.39
C ILE A 4 -10.73 6.83 -12.09
N PHE A 5 -11.38 6.15 -11.16
CA PHE A 5 -10.80 5.78 -9.87
C PHE A 5 -9.64 4.77 -10.02
N LEU A 6 -9.85 3.76 -10.86
CA LEU A 6 -8.84 2.74 -11.17
C LEU A 6 -7.65 3.33 -11.93
N LEU A 7 -7.90 4.27 -12.85
CA LEU A 7 -6.85 5.06 -13.51
C LEU A 7 -6.05 5.89 -12.51
N LEU A 8 -6.71 6.50 -11.52
CA LEU A 8 -6.08 7.32 -10.48
C LEU A 8 -5.16 6.47 -9.59
N ILE A 9 -5.62 5.28 -9.20
CA ILE A 9 -4.79 4.30 -8.47
C ILE A 9 -3.61 3.87 -9.33
N LEU A 10 -3.82 3.56 -10.61
CA LEU A 10 -2.77 3.15 -11.53
C LEU A 10 -1.70 4.24 -11.69
N LEU A 11 -2.11 5.50 -11.81
CA LEU A 11 -1.21 6.65 -11.90
C LEU A 11 -0.42 6.87 -10.61
N ILE A 12 -1.05 6.69 -9.44
CA ILE A 12 -0.36 6.74 -8.14
C ILE A 12 0.68 5.62 -8.05
N VAL A 13 0.31 4.39 -8.41
CA VAL A 13 1.21 3.22 -8.41
C VAL A 13 2.38 3.46 -9.37
N LEU A 14 2.14 3.90 -10.60
CA LEU A 14 3.16 4.20 -11.61
C LEU A 14 4.11 5.34 -11.18
N SER A 15 3.57 6.39 -10.58
CA SER A 15 4.36 7.51 -10.02
C SER A 15 5.27 7.06 -8.88
N LEU A 16 4.76 6.21 -8.00
CA LEU A 16 5.54 5.61 -6.93
C LEU A 16 6.62 4.68 -7.52
N PHE A 17 6.26 3.81 -8.46
CA PHE A 17 7.18 2.89 -9.10
C PHE A 17 8.33 3.61 -9.80
N THR A 18 8.06 4.66 -10.57
CA THR A 18 9.11 5.45 -11.26
C THR A 18 10.03 6.19 -10.28
N ARG A 19 9.51 6.67 -9.15
CA ARG A 19 10.33 7.28 -8.08
C ARG A 19 11.22 6.26 -7.36
N PHE A 20 10.76 5.03 -7.20
CA PHE A 20 11.49 4.00 -6.45
C PHE A 20 12.39 3.14 -7.31
N TYR A 21 12.03 2.89 -8.58
CA TYR A 21 12.80 2.06 -9.50
C TYR A 21 14.23 2.57 -9.68
N LYS A 22 14.45 3.89 -9.76
CA LYS A 22 15.80 4.47 -9.82
C LYS A 22 16.61 4.33 -8.52
N ARG A 23 15.97 4.03 -7.39
CA ARG A 23 16.61 3.88 -6.07
C ARG A 23 16.78 2.42 -5.66
N ILE A 24 16.11 1.49 -6.34
CA ILE A 24 16.16 0.05 -6.08
C ILE A 24 17.04 -0.58 -7.17
N THR A 25 18.34 -0.32 -7.13
CA THR A 25 19.30 -1.20 -7.78
C THR A 25 19.29 -2.51 -7.00
N LEU A 26 19.05 -3.66 -7.65
CA LEU A 26 19.03 -5.00 -7.00
C LEU A 26 20.31 -5.31 -6.18
N ALA A 27 21.40 -4.58 -6.43
CA ALA A 27 22.65 -4.64 -5.68
C ALA A 27 22.66 -3.87 -4.34
N HIS A 28 21.64 -3.06 -4.02
CA HIS A 28 21.51 -2.26 -2.80
C HIS A 28 20.15 -2.50 -2.14
N TYR A 29 19.92 -3.74 -1.71
CA TYR A 29 18.75 -4.10 -0.91
C TYR A 29 18.77 -3.26 0.39
N SER A 30 17.75 -2.42 0.58
CA SER A 30 17.59 -1.64 1.81
C SER A 30 16.31 -2.07 2.49
N SER A 31 16.42 -2.55 3.74
CA SER A 31 15.27 -2.97 4.56
C SER A 31 14.19 -1.89 4.66
N LYS A 32 14.58 -0.61 4.60
CA LYS A 32 13.65 0.53 4.52
C LYS A 32 12.69 0.40 3.32
N TRP A 33 13.19 0.09 2.14
CA TRP A 33 12.36 -0.03 0.93
C TRP A 33 11.43 -1.23 0.99
N GLU A 34 11.87 -2.34 1.59
CA GLU A 34 11.03 -3.50 1.83
C GLU A 34 9.80 -3.14 2.70
N TYR A 35 10.03 -2.46 3.83
CA TYR A 35 8.94 -2.02 4.71
C TYR A 35 8.01 -1.03 4.03
N PHE A 36 8.54 -0.12 3.21
CA PHE A 36 7.72 0.81 2.46
C PHE A 36 6.82 0.08 1.44
N ILE A 37 7.38 -0.87 0.67
CA ILE A 37 6.64 -1.63 -0.35
C ILE A 37 5.55 -2.48 0.31
N LYS A 38 5.86 -3.16 1.43
CA LYS A 38 4.85 -3.92 2.19
C LYS A 38 3.72 -3.01 2.68
N ALA A 39 4.04 -1.86 3.28
CA ALA A 39 3.03 -0.90 3.73
C ALA A 39 2.14 -0.41 2.58
N PHE A 40 2.74 -0.13 1.42
CA PHE A 40 2.02 0.27 0.23
C PHE A 40 1.08 -0.83 -0.29
N LEU A 41 1.56 -2.06 -0.40
CA LEU A 41 0.74 -3.20 -0.85
C LEU A 41 -0.45 -3.45 0.07
N TYR A 42 -0.26 -3.39 1.40
CA TYR A 42 -1.36 -3.49 2.35
C TYR A 42 -2.35 -2.33 2.22
N GLY A 43 -1.88 -1.11 1.95
CA GLY A 43 -2.75 0.02 1.63
C GLY A 43 -3.60 -0.22 0.37
N VAL A 44 -3.01 -0.81 -0.68
CA VAL A 44 -3.73 -1.20 -1.90
C VAL A 44 -4.78 -2.26 -1.58
N ILE A 45 -4.43 -3.31 -0.85
CA ILE A 45 -5.37 -4.36 -0.42
C ILE A 45 -6.54 -3.75 0.33
N LEU A 46 -6.28 -2.84 1.28
CA LEU A 46 -7.31 -2.18 2.07
C LEU A 46 -8.27 -1.37 1.19
N VAL A 47 -7.76 -0.57 0.26
CA VAL A 47 -8.59 0.24 -0.65
C VAL A 47 -9.43 -0.66 -1.56
N PHE A 48 -8.82 -1.67 -2.19
CA PHE A 48 -9.57 -2.59 -3.05
C PHE A 48 -10.62 -3.40 -2.27
N THR A 49 -10.29 -3.87 -1.06
CA THR A 49 -11.23 -4.64 -0.24
C THR A 49 -12.47 -3.82 0.09
N LEU A 50 -12.29 -2.53 0.43
CA LEU A 50 -13.39 -1.67 0.83
C LEU A 50 -14.18 -1.08 -0.35
N TRP A 51 -13.55 -0.84 -1.50
CA TRP A 51 -14.13 0.00 -2.57
C TRP A 51 -14.23 -0.69 -3.94
N TYR A 52 -13.62 -1.86 -4.16
CA TYR A 52 -13.76 -2.55 -5.44
C TYR A 52 -15.13 -3.21 -5.54
N ASP A 53 -15.86 -2.86 -6.60
CA ASP A 53 -17.19 -3.39 -6.93
C ASP A 53 -18.23 -3.15 -5.82
N LYS A 54 -18.10 -2.02 -5.10
CA LYS A 54 -19.00 -1.63 -4.00
C LYS A 54 -19.43 -0.19 -4.15
N ASP A 55 -20.74 0.05 -4.06
CA ASP A 55 -21.31 1.40 -4.08
C ASP A 55 -21.30 2.04 -2.69
N SER A 56 -21.26 1.22 -1.63
CA SER A 56 -21.23 1.67 -0.24
C SER A 56 -20.44 0.74 0.69
N LEU A 57 -19.95 1.28 1.81
CA LEU A 57 -19.29 0.47 2.85
C LEU A 57 -20.23 -0.55 3.53
N ASN A 58 -21.55 -0.42 3.35
CA ASN A 58 -22.53 -1.37 3.87
C ASN A 58 -22.53 -2.70 3.08
N GLU A 59 -21.98 -2.71 1.87
CA GLU A 59 -21.81 -3.92 1.05
C GLU A 59 -20.55 -4.71 1.42
N VAL A 60 -19.70 -4.17 2.31
CA VAL A 60 -18.50 -4.86 2.81
C VAL A 60 -18.94 -5.95 3.80
N SER A 61 -18.71 -7.20 3.43
CA SER A 61 -19.02 -8.34 4.27
C SER A 61 -18.15 -8.38 5.55
N PRO A 62 -18.58 -9.08 6.61
CA PRO A 62 -17.77 -9.23 7.83
C PRO A 62 -16.37 -9.82 7.58
N PHE A 63 -16.25 -10.71 6.58
CA PHE A 63 -14.97 -11.28 6.17
C PHE A 63 -14.06 -10.22 5.51
N GLU A 64 -14.59 -9.39 4.62
CA GLU A 64 -13.84 -8.30 4.00
C GLU A 64 -13.45 -7.22 5.03
N TRP A 65 -14.30 -6.95 6.03
CA TRP A 65 -13.91 -6.10 7.16
C TRP A 65 -12.74 -6.68 7.95
N THR A 66 -12.69 -8.00 8.11
CA THR A 66 -11.55 -8.68 8.75
C THR A 66 -10.28 -8.51 7.92
N LEU A 67 -10.37 -8.70 6.59
CA LEU A 67 -9.25 -8.47 5.68
C LEU A 67 -8.78 -7.01 5.71
N ALA A 68 -9.70 -6.06 5.71
CA ALA A 68 -9.39 -4.63 5.80
C ALA A 68 -8.71 -4.29 7.13
N ALA A 69 -9.16 -4.85 8.24
CA ALA A 69 -8.54 -4.66 9.55
C ALA A 69 -7.10 -5.21 9.59
N VAL A 70 -6.89 -6.45 9.12
CA VAL A 70 -5.56 -7.06 9.04
C VAL A 70 -4.64 -6.24 8.14
N ALA A 71 -5.10 -5.86 6.94
CA ALA A 71 -4.33 -5.02 6.03
C ALA A 71 -3.98 -3.66 6.65
N GLY A 72 -4.91 -3.04 7.39
CA GLY A 72 -4.64 -1.77 8.08
C GLY A 72 -3.56 -1.90 9.14
N ILE A 73 -3.65 -2.93 9.99
CA ILE A 73 -2.67 -3.20 11.06
C ILE A 73 -1.29 -3.50 10.47
N GLU A 74 -1.22 -4.43 9.52
CA GLU A 74 0.03 -4.82 8.86
C GLU A 74 0.64 -3.66 8.07
N GLY A 75 -0.18 -2.89 7.36
CA GLY A 75 0.25 -1.73 6.60
C GLY A 75 0.87 -0.66 7.48
N LEU A 76 0.20 -0.31 8.59
CA LEU A 76 0.72 0.63 9.58
C LEU A 76 1.98 0.11 10.26
N GLY A 77 2.03 -1.16 10.64
CA GLY A 77 3.19 -1.79 11.26
C GLY A 77 4.44 -1.71 10.37
N ASN A 78 4.27 -1.97 9.06
CA ASN A 78 5.32 -1.82 8.07
C ASN A 78 5.70 -0.34 7.85
N TYR A 79 4.74 0.58 7.82
CA TYR A 79 5.03 2.00 7.68
C TYR A 79 5.85 2.57 8.86
N VAL A 80 5.53 2.14 10.09
CA VAL A 80 6.30 2.49 11.29
C VAL A 80 7.74 1.96 11.19
N GLN A 81 7.92 0.73 10.71
CA GLN A 81 9.27 0.17 10.50
C GLN A 81 10.04 0.92 9.40
N TYR A 82 9.37 1.31 8.31
CA TYR A 82 9.96 2.19 7.30
C TYR A 82 10.47 3.50 7.90
N LEU A 83 9.68 4.16 8.76
CA LEU A 83 10.09 5.40 9.43
C LEU A 83 11.29 5.18 10.37
N LYS A 84 11.31 4.07 11.11
CA LYS A 84 12.45 3.71 11.97
C LYS A 84 13.73 3.52 11.14
N GLU A 85 13.67 2.73 10.08
CA GLU A 85 14.83 2.48 9.21
C GLU A 85 15.26 3.75 8.45
N LYS A 86 14.30 4.58 8.04
CA LYS A 86 14.57 5.90 7.45
C LYS A 86 15.38 6.79 8.37
N ASN A 87 15.04 6.83 9.66
CA ASN A 87 15.69 7.69 10.63
C ASN A 87 17.04 7.14 11.12
N LYS A 88 17.28 5.83 11.01
CA LYS A 88 18.61 5.24 11.27
C LYS A 88 19.64 5.52 10.18
N THR A 89 19.18 5.76 8.95
CA THR A 89 20.04 6.05 7.78
C THR A 89 20.15 7.54 7.46
N ALA A 90 19.54 8.41 8.28
CA ALA A 90 19.63 9.88 8.18
C ALA A 90 20.62 10.42 9.21
#